data_AF-A0A962I4T0-F1
#
_entry.id   AF-A0A962I4T0-F1
#
_cell.length_a   1.000
_cell.length_b   1.000
_cell.length_c   1.000
_cell.angle_alpha   90.00
_cell.angle_beta   90.00
_cell.angle_gamma   90.00
#
_symmetry.space_group_name_H-M   'P 1'
#
loop_
_entity.id
_entity.type
_entity.pdbx_description
1 polymer ?
#
loop_
_entity_poly.entity_id
_entity_poly.type
_entity_poly.pdbx_seq_one_letter_code
_entity_poly.pdbx_strand_id
1 'polypeptide(L)'
;MEPLSAPESAWECWDELALLHLGCPCGSRQFRVLGFPHAEAGLLCPITLECPACGASALLFDIAVHGYDAELDGSCYSMRGEGAPQPFSCSCSGVRFDVFASFSYQIEPINDLDADVIAHIEDFFDGFALPLRCVACGKTQWASEYECA
;
A
#
# COMPACT_ATOMS: atom_id res chain seq x y z
N MET A 1 5.24 -18.31 -0.85
CA MET A 1 5.65 -16.94 -0.47
C MET A 1 4.61 -16.50 0.54
N GLU A 2 4.96 -16.36 1.82
CA GLU A 2 3.98 -15.96 2.83
C GLU A 2 3.69 -14.45 2.68
N PRO A 3 2.42 -14.04 2.76
CA PRO A 3 2.05 -12.63 2.68
C PRO A 3 2.60 -11.85 3.87
N LEU A 4 2.83 -10.55 3.68
CA LEU A 4 3.20 -9.62 4.74
C LEU A 4 2.07 -9.56 5.77
N SER A 5 2.37 -9.75 7.06
CA SER A 5 1.39 -9.70 8.15
C SER A 5 1.60 -8.47 9.03
N ALA A 6 0.49 -7.84 9.43
CA ALA A 6 0.47 -6.75 10.39
C ALA A 6 0.60 -7.28 11.83
N PRO A 7 1.26 -6.55 12.75
CA PRO A 7 1.26 -6.92 14.17
C PRO A 7 -0.14 -6.77 14.79
N GLU A 8 -0.48 -7.60 15.79
CA GLU A 8 -1.78 -7.57 16.50
C GLU A 8 -2.13 -6.20 17.10
N SER A 9 -1.14 -5.36 17.41
CA SER A 9 -1.37 -3.99 17.90
C SER A 9 -1.76 -2.98 16.82
N ALA A 10 -1.77 -3.36 15.54
CA ALA A 10 -2.24 -2.52 14.43
C ALA A 10 -3.76 -2.56 14.25
N TRP A 11 -4.47 -3.36 15.08
CA TRP A 11 -5.91 -3.59 15.01
C TRP A 11 -6.71 -2.52 15.75
N GLU A 12 -6.05 -1.50 16.33
CA GLU A 12 -6.70 -0.23 16.68
C GLU A 12 -6.89 0.59 15.39
N CYS A 13 -7.68 0.05 14.46
CA CYS A 13 -8.27 0.81 13.36
C CYS A 13 -9.19 1.85 14.00
N TRP A 14 -8.83 3.12 13.86
CA TRP A 14 -9.72 4.22 14.23
C TRP A 14 -10.81 4.29 13.17
N ASP A 15 -11.93 3.60 13.40
CA ASP A 15 -13.23 3.51 12.69
C ASP A 15 -13.28 3.47 11.14
N GLU A 16 -12.25 3.88 10.40
CA GLU A 16 -12.26 4.07 8.95
C GLU A 16 -10.85 3.90 8.32
N LEU A 17 -9.80 3.61 9.11
CA LEU A 17 -8.42 3.57 8.63
C LEU A 17 -7.56 2.46 9.27
N ALA A 18 -6.95 1.61 8.44
CA ALA A 18 -5.90 0.68 8.82
C ALA A 18 -4.52 1.20 8.37
N LEU A 19 -3.53 1.25 9.28
CA LEU A 19 -2.16 1.66 8.95
C LEU A 19 -1.15 0.59 9.37
N LEU A 20 -0.50 -0.02 8.38
CA LEU A 20 0.35 -1.18 8.55
C LEU A 20 1.82 -0.84 8.28
N HIS A 21 2.68 -0.96 9.30
CA HIS A 21 4.13 -0.85 9.10
C HIS A 21 4.69 -2.16 8.57
N LEU A 22 5.18 -2.15 7.34
CA LEU A 22 5.60 -3.35 6.63
C LEU A 22 6.99 -3.82 7.07
N GLY A 23 7.19 -5.13 7.09
CA GLY A 23 8.46 -5.77 7.43
C GLY A 23 8.72 -7.00 6.58
N CYS A 24 9.97 -7.19 6.17
CA CYS A 24 10.37 -8.36 5.39
C CYS A 24 10.52 -9.56 6.32
N PRO A 25 10.19 -10.80 5.89
CA PRO A 25 10.45 -12.00 6.68
C PRO A 25 11.91 -12.21 7.11
N CYS A 26 12.88 -11.58 6.43
CA CYS A 26 14.28 -11.59 6.84
C CYS A 26 14.59 -10.70 8.07
N GLY A 27 13.60 -9.96 8.58
CA GLY A 27 13.72 -9.03 9.71
C GLY A 27 14.01 -7.58 9.33
N SER A 28 14.32 -7.29 8.06
CA SER A 28 14.48 -5.91 7.58
C SER A 28 13.15 -5.17 7.53
N ARG A 29 13.15 -3.88 7.88
CA ARG A 29 12.00 -2.96 7.72
C ARG A 29 12.19 -1.91 6.65
N GLN A 30 13.32 -1.97 5.94
CA GLN A 30 13.67 -1.01 4.91
C GLN A 30 13.42 -1.63 3.55
N PHE A 31 12.83 -0.84 2.65
CA PHE A 31 12.53 -1.27 1.29
C PHE A 31 12.90 -0.21 0.26
N ARG A 32 13.12 -0.66 -0.97
CA ARG A 32 12.94 0.16 -2.17
C ARG A 32 11.50 -0.03 -2.64
N VAL A 33 10.85 1.08 -2.98
CA VAL A 33 9.49 1.08 -3.52
C VAL A 33 9.61 1.29 -5.02
N LEU A 34 9.01 0.39 -5.80
CA LEU A 34 9.02 0.44 -7.25
C LEU A 34 7.59 0.63 -7.76
N GLY A 35 7.43 1.48 -8.76
CA GLY A 35 6.17 1.74 -9.45
C GLY A 35 6.42 2.55 -10.70
N PHE A 36 5.41 3.24 -11.21
CA PHE A 36 5.55 4.02 -12.46
C PHE A 36 5.42 5.50 -12.16
N PRO A 37 6.50 6.29 -12.23
CA PRO A 37 6.45 7.70 -11.89
C PRO A 37 5.42 8.48 -12.72
N HIS A 38 4.61 9.27 -12.04
CA HIS A 38 3.64 10.19 -12.62
C HIS A 38 3.76 11.55 -11.93
N ALA A 39 3.69 12.63 -12.71
CA ALA A 39 3.99 13.97 -12.22
C ALA A 39 3.04 14.44 -11.10
N GLU A 40 1.78 14.00 -11.16
CA GLU A 40 0.74 14.43 -10.23
C GLU A 40 0.38 13.36 -9.19
N ALA A 41 0.48 12.08 -9.57
CA ALA A 41 0.02 10.96 -8.74
C ALA A 41 1.14 10.28 -7.94
N GLY A 42 2.40 10.73 -8.11
CA GLY A 42 3.55 10.08 -7.50
C GLY A 42 3.94 8.80 -8.25
N LEU A 43 3.53 7.64 -7.75
CA LEU A 43 3.70 6.34 -8.39
C LEU A 43 2.34 5.77 -8.79
N LEU A 44 2.19 5.42 -10.06
CA LEU A 44 1.12 4.56 -10.55
C LEU A 44 1.46 3.08 -10.28
N CYS A 45 0.42 2.27 -10.21
CA CYS A 45 0.51 0.85 -9.89
C CYS A 45 0.79 0.03 -11.17
N PRO A 46 1.23 -1.24 -11.06
CA PRO A 46 1.51 -1.99 -9.83
C PRO A 46 2.68 -1.44 -9.00
N ILE A 47 2.53 -1.50 -7.68
CA ILE A 47 3.55 -1.11 -6.70
C ILE A 47 4.20 -2.36 -6.13
N THR A 48 5.53 -2.40 -6.18
CA THR A 48 6.35 -3.51 -5.70
C THR A 48 7.30 -3.03 -4.61
N LEU A 49 7.54 -3.87 -3.60
CA LEU A 49 8.58 -3.65 -2.60
C LEU A 49 9.75 -4.60 -2.83
N GLU A 50 10.96 -4.05 -2.86
CA GLU A 50 12.21 -4.80 -2.88
C GLU A 50 12.95 -4.62 -1.55
N CYS A 51 13.25 -5.72 -0.87
CA CYS A 51 14.05 -5.72 0.34
C CYS A 51 15.55 -5.68 -0.02
N PRO A 52 16.29 -4.59 0.30
CA PRO A 52 17.71 -4.50 -0.03
C PRO A 52 18.59 -5.43 0.81
N ALA A 53 18.07 -6.03 1.89
CA ALA A 53 18.84 -6.90 2.78
C ALA A 53 18.95 -8.34 2.24
N CYS A 54 17.85 -8.89 1.73
CA CYS A 54 17.80 -10.27 1.22
C CYS A 54 17.46 -10.37 -0.28
N GLY A 55 17.16 -9.25 -0.95
CA GLY A 55 16.78 -9.21 -2.37
C GLY A 55 15.37 -9.69 -2.67
N ALA A 56 14.57 -10.06 -1.65
CA ALA A 56 13.18 -10.47 -1.85
C ALA A 56 12.37 -9.31 -2.45
N SER A 57 11.48 -9.64 -3.39
CA SER A 57 10.58 -8.70 -4.04
C SER A 57 9.14 -9.22 -3.97
N ALA A 58 8.18 -8.34 -3.69
CA ALA A 58 6.77 -8.68 -3.58
C ALA A 58 5.89 -7.56 -4.13
N LEU A 59 4.82 -7.95 -4.84
CA LEU A 59 3.74 -7.03 -5.18
C LEU A 59 3.08 -6.56 -3.87
N LEU A 60 3.01 -5.25 -3.68
CA LEU A 60 2.30 -4.64 -2.57
C LEU A 60 0.86 -4.31 -2.96
N PHE A 61 0.68 -3.63 -4.09
CA PHE A 61 -0.63 -3.15 -4.50
C PHE A 61 -0.75 -3.04 -6.03
N ASP A 62 -1.85 -3.53 -6.59
CA ASP A 62 -2.25 -3.30 -7.97
C ASP A 62 -3.75 -3.05 -7.98
N ILE A 63 -4.18 -1.86 -8.41
CA ILE A 63 -5.60 -1.49 -8.40
C ILE A 63 -6.44 -2.42 -9.29
N ALA A 64 -5.86 -3.02 -10.33
CA ALA A 64 -6.56 -3.94 -11.20
C ALA A 64 -6.64 -5.38 -10.65
N VAL A 65 -6.07 -5.63 -9.47
CA VAL A 65 -6.12 -6.92 -8.79
C VAL A 65 -6.77 -6.80 -7.41
N HIS A 66 -6.53 -5.68 -6.73
CA HIS A 66 -6.96 -5.47 -5.35
C HIS A 66 -8.03 -4.38 -5.21
N GLY A 67 -8.35 -3.61 -6.25
CA GLY A 67 -9.41 -2.60 -6.17
C GLY A 67 -10.79 -3.25 -6.27
N TYR A 68 -11.78 -2.70 -5.57
CA TYR A 68 -13.16 -3.20 -5.55
C TYR A 68 -13.76 -3.32 -6.95
N ASP A 69 -13.56 -2.29 -7.80
CA ASP A 69 -14.03 -2.28 -9.18
C ASP A 69 -13.40 -3.37 -10.06
N ALA A 70 -12.18 -3.81 -9.75
CA ALA A 70 -11.53 -4.89 -10.47
C ALA A 70 -12.21 -6.25 -10.22
N GLU A 71 -12.86 -6.42 -9.06
CA GLU A 71 -13.63 -7.62 -8.75
C GLU A 71 -14.98 -7.66 -9.48
N LEU A 72 -15.50 -6.49 -9.86
CA LEU A 72 -16.80 -6.33 -10.53
C LEU A 72 -16.72 -6.26 -12.07
N ASP A 73 -15.54 -6.52 -12.66
CA ASP A 73 -15.27 -6.36 -14.11
C ASP A 73 -15.51 -4.89 -14.58
N GLY A 74 -15.41 -3.94 -13.65
CA GLY A 74 -15.56 -2.51 -13.88
C GLY A 74 -14.26 -1.89 -14.41
N SER A 75 -14.30 -1.25 -15.57
CA SER A 75 -13.10 -0.74 -16.26
C SER A 75 -12.59 0.63 -15.78
N CYS A 76 -12.87 1.03 -14.53
CA CYS A 76 -12.62 2.40 -14.06
C CYS A 76 -11.21 2.66 -13.49
N TYR A 77 -10.29 1.69 -13.56
CA TYR A 77 -8.90 1.89 -13.12
C TYR A 77 -8.02 2.57 -14.20
N SER A 78 -8.05 3.91 -14.22
CA SER A 78 -7.24 4.73 -15.14
C SER A 78 -5.78 4.94 -14.69
N MET A 79 -5.40 4.48 -13.49
CA MET A 79 -4.12 4.82 -12.84
C MET A 79 -3.11 3.65 -12.82
N ARG A 80 -2.93 2.98 -13.96
CA ARG A 80 -1.86 1.99 -14.17
C ARG A 80 -0.75 2.57 -15.03
N GLY A 81 0.49 2.31 -14.64
CA GLY A 81 1.65 2.66 -15.45
C GLY A 81 2.05 1.54 -16.41
N GLU A 82 2.76 1.91 -17.47
CA GLU A 82 3.29 0.98 -18.47
C GLU A 82 4.82 1.04 -18.55
N GLY A 83 5.44 -0.06 -19.00
CA GLY A 83 6.88 -0.18 -19.19
C GLY A 83 7.61 -0.81 -18.01
N ALA A 84 8.83 -0.33 -17.72
CA ALA A 84 9.63 -0.83 -16.61
C ALA A 84 9.39 0.01 -15.35
N PRO A 85 9.07 -0.59 -14.19
CA PRO A 85 8.89 0.14 -12.95
C PRO A 85 10.22 0.75 -12.49
N GLN A 86 10.15 1.93 -11.90
CA GLN A 86 11.29 2.71 -11.42
C GLN A 86 11.25 2.86 -9.90
N PRO A 87 12.42 2.94 -9.24
CA PRO A 87 12.49 3.18 -7.82
C PRO A 87 12.02 4.59 -7.47
N PHE A 88 11.15 4.70 -6.47
CA PHE A 88 10.77 5.96 -5.88
C PHE A 88 11.98 6.60 -5.17
N SER A 89 12.14 7.91 -5.35
CA SER A 89 13.24 8.67 -4.79
C SER A 89 12.71 9.79 -3.90
N CYS A 90 13.31 9.95 -2.73
CA CYS A 90 13.03 11.09 -1.86
C CYS A 90 13.57 12.38 -2.46
N SER A 91 13.04 13.52 -2.01
CA SER A 91 13.61 14.85 -2.31
C SER A 91 15.09 15.00 -1.93
N CYS A 92 15.62 14.18 -1.02
CA CYS A 92 17.06 14.11 -0.70
C CYS A 92 17.83 13.06 -1.54
N SER A 93 17.21 12.51 -2.57
CA SER A 93 17.72 11.41 -3.42
C SER A 93 17.89 10.05 -2.70
N GLY A 94 17.39 9.90 -1.47
CA GLY A 94 17.34 8.62 -0.78
C GLY A 94 16.32 7.66 -1.42
N VAL A 95 16.67 6.37 -1.51
CA VAL A 95 15.84 5.32 -2.15
C VAL A 95 15.45 4.18 -1.21
N ARG A 96 15.70 4.34 0.10
CA ARG A 96 15.33 3.37 1.13
C ARG A 96 14.35 4.00 2.09
N PHE A 97 13.30 3.27 2.41
CA PHE A 97 12.16 3.76 3.18
C PHE A 97 11.73 2.75 4.23
N ASP A 98 11.31 3.24 5.39
CA ASP A 98 10.30 2.53 6.17
C ASP A 98 8.97 2.75 5.46
N VAL A 99 8.23 1.66 5.21
CA VAL A 99 7.03 1.66 4.36
C VAL A 99 5.80 1.39 5.22
N PHE A 100 4.77 2.20 5.02
CA PHE A 100 3.46 2.01 5.65
C PHE A 100 2.40 1.84 4.56
N ALA A 101 1.57 0.81 4.68
CA ALA A 101 0.38 0.66 3.84
C ALA A 101 -0.83 1.18 4.61
N SER A 102 -1.57 2.12 4.01
CA SER A 102 -2.77 2.70 4.59
C SER A 102 -3.97 2.28 3.77
N PHE A 103 -5.02 1.78 4.43
CA PHE A 103 -6.29 1.41 3.80
C PHE A 103 -7.42 2.20 4.48
N SER A 104 -8.25 2.86 3.70
CA SER A 104 -9.44 3.55 4.19
C SER A 104 -10.72 2.79 3.86
N TYR A 105 -11.73 2.98 4.70
CA TYR A 105 -13.02 2.32 4.61
C TYR A 105 -14.14 3.35 4.80
N GLN A 106 -15.00 3.59 3.80
CA GLN A 106 -16.30 4.25 3.99
C GLN A 106 -17.35 3.22 4.41
N ILE A 107 -17.23 2.74 5.64
CA ILE A 107 -18.16 1.78 6.23
C ILE A 107 -18.97 2.45 7.35
N GLU A 108 -20.17 1.93 7.62
CA GLU A 108 -20.86 2.24 8.88
C GLU A 108 -19.95 1.83 10.06
N PRO A 109 -20.12 2.45 11.25
CA PRO A 109 -19.30 2.15 12.42
C PRO A 109 -19.19 0.63 12.62
N ILE A 110 -18.00 0.11 12.92
CA ILE A 110 -17.75 -1.34 12.97
C ILE A 110 -18.72 -2.11 13.89
N ASN A 111 -19.26 -1.42 14.91
CA ASN A 111 -20.24 -1.98 15.86
C ASN A 111 -21.63 -2.22 15.24
N ASP A 112 -21.92 -1.60 14.10
CA ASP A 112 -23.18 -1.70 13.36
C ASP A 112 -23.06 -2.70 12.17
N LEU A 113 -21.86 -3.23 11.92
CA LEU A 113 -21.61 -4.21 10.85
C LEU A 113 -21.98 -5.64 11.27
N ASP A 114 -22.54 -6.40 10.34
CA ASP A 114 -22.79 -7.82 10.51
C ASP A 114 -21.49 -8.62 10.61
N ALA A 115 -21.51 -9.74 11.34
CA ALA A 115 -20.33 -10.59 11.57
C ALA A 115 -19.68 -11.11 10.27
N ASP A 116 -20.47 -11.35 9.23
CA ASP A 116 -19.97 -11.78 7.92
C ASP A 116 -19.20 -10.64 7.23
N VAL A 117 -19.61 -9.38 7.38
CA VAL A 117 -18.87 -8.21 6.85
C VAL A 117 -17.55 -8.05 7.60
N ILE A 118 -17.57 -8.19 8.92
CA ILE A 118 -16.35 -8.12 9.74
C ILE A 118 -15.35 -9.22 9.34
N ALA A 119 -15.83 -10.42 9.02
CA ALA A 119 -14.98 -11.54 8.61
C ALA A 119 -14.32 -11.37 7.23
N HIS A 120 -14.81 -10.42 6.43
CA HIS A 120 -14.34 -10.10 5.09
C HIS A 120 -13.96 -8.63 4.97
N ILE A 121 -13.64 -7.97 6.08
CA ILE A 121 -13.47 -6.52 6.13
C ILE A 121 -12.34 -6.05 5.21
N GLU A 122 -11.33 -6.90 4.95
CA GLU A 122 -10.25 -6.64 4.00
C GLU A 122 -10.73 -6.41 2.56
N ASP A 123 -11.94 -6.83 2.20
CA ASP A 123 -12.49 -6.70 0.84
C ASP A 123 -13.26 -5.38 0.66
N PHE A 124 -13.44 -4.59 1.72
CA PHE A 124 -14.29 -3.38 1.74
C PHE A 124 -13.52 -2.06 1.81
N PHE A 125 -12.19 -2.06 1.61
CA PHE A 125 -11.47 -0.78 1.53
C PHE A 125 -11.80 -0.08 0.21
N ASP A 126 -11.95 1.23 0.27
CA ASP A 126 -12.20 2.10 -0.89
C ASP A 126 -11.05 3.05 -1.18
N GLY A 127 -10.01 3.01 -0.36
CA GLY A 127 -8.82 3.82 -0.55
C GLY A 127 -7.57 3.10 -0.11
N PHE A 128 -6.51 3.31 -0.88
CA PHE A 128 -5.17 2.86 -0.57
C PHE A 128 -4.20 4.04 -0.64
N ALA A 129 -3.32 4.14 0.34
CA ALA A 129 -2.24 5.11 0.32
C ALA A 129 -0.93 4.52 0.82
N LEU A 130 0.18 5.08 0.32
CA LEU A 130 1.53 4.60 0.61
C LEU A 130 2.42 5.68 1.23
N PRO A 131 2.25 5.97 2.54
CA PRO A 131 3.19 6.78 3.28
C PRO A 131 4.57 6.11 3.40
N LEU A 132 5.62 6.88 3.14
CA LEU A 132 7.00 6.43 3.24
C LEU A 132 7.79 7.36 4.15
N ARG A 133 8.60 6.80 5.04
CA ARG A 133 9.60 7.56 5.81
C ARG A 133 11.00 7.29 5.25
N CYS A 134 11.67 8.31 4.72
CA CYS A 134 12.99 8.17 4.14
C CYS A 134 14.04 7.82 5.21
N VAL A 135 14.78 6.73 5.01
CA VAL A 135 15.85 6.32 5.92
C VAL A 135 17.01 7.32 5.97
N ALA A 136 17.25 8.04 4.87
CA ALA A 136 18.39 8.96 4.76
C ALA A 136 18.17 10.31 5.47
N CYS A 137 16.98 10.89 5.35
CA CYS A 137 16.69 12.23 5.89
C CYS A 137 15.55 12.28 6.92
N GLY A 138 14.88 11.14 7.18
CA GLY A 138 13.78 11.03 8.14
C GLY A 138 12.45 11.66 7.71
N LYS A 139 12.38 12.32 6.55
CA LYS A 139 11.15 12.95 6.06
C LYS A 139 10.12 11.91 5.63
N THR A 140 8.86 12.17 5.97
CA THR A 140 7.71 11.42 5.46
C THR A 140 7.22 12.03 4.15
N GLN A 141 6.84 11.18 3.21
CA GLN A 141 6.29 11.55 1.91
C GLN A 141 5.30 10.48 1.43
N TRP A 142 4.34 10.88 0.61
CA TRP A 142 3.35 9.98 0.03
C TRP A 142 3.86 9.53 -1.34
N ALA A 143 3.99 8.22 -1.53
CA ALA A 143 4.39 7.68 -2.82
C ALA A 143 3.23 7.57 -3.79
N SER A 144 2.03 7.30 -3.28
CA SER A 144 0.84 7.09 -4.09
C SER A 144 -0.41 7.09 -3.22
N GLU A 145 -1.53 7.49 -3.81
CA GLU A 145 -2.88 7.43 -3.23
C GLU A 145 -3.84 6.99 -4.34
N TYR A 146 -4.77 6.10 -4.02
CA TYR A 146 -5.75 5.54 -4.95
C TYR A 146 -7.11 5.49 -4.28
N GLU A 147 -8.11 5.97 -5.00
CA GLU A 147 -9.50 5.58 -4.82
C GLU A 147 -9.69 4.21 -5.47
N CYS A 148 -10.31 3.29 -4.74
CA CYS A 148 -10.39 1.86 -5.08
C CYS A 148 -11.83 1.40 -5.37
N ALA A 149 -12.80 2.31 -5.31
CA ALA A 149 -14.23 2.11 -5.56
C ALA A 149 -14.75 3.03 -6.67
#